data_AF-A0A1B2YTG5-F1
#
_entry.id   AF-A0A1B2YTG5-F1
#
_cell.length_a   1.000
_cell.length_b   1.000
_cell.length_c   1.000
_cell.angle_alpha   90.00
_cell.angle_beta   90.00
_cell.angle_gamma   90.00
#
_symmetry.space_group_name_H-M   'P 1'
#
loop_
_entity.id
_entity.type
_entity.pdbx_description
1 polymer ?
#
loop_
_entity_poly.entity_id
_entity_poly.type
_entity_poly.pdbx_seq_one_letter_code
_entity_poly.pdbx_strand_id
1 'polypeptide(L)'
;MRIYTYIIILLFPFALAQAQITTSDTTATTTEYYIIEGDTIPRSSIDLNEVIVFKRLKFKNNTERRRYLILRRKTRKVFPYAKLAADRLVALNERLDSIEGKRARKKYTKIIHKYLEGEFSTELKKLTRTEGQILIKLIHRQTGETAFDLIKRLRSGWRAFWYNTTASAFDLSLKREFNPEQEQEDYLIEDILQRSFQSGILEPQPTALDFQFLELSNKWKSDKVE
;
A
#
# COMPACT_ATOMS: atom_id res chain seq x y z
N MET A 1 72.42 40.55 -5.68
CA MET A 1 70.96 40.41 -5.92
C MET A 1 70.44 38.97 -5.82
N ARG A 2 71.15 38.02 -5.18
CA ARG A 2 70.71 36.61 -5.08
C ARG A 2 70.08 36.23 -3.73
N ILE A 3 70.06 37.13 -2.75
CA ILE A 3 69.51 36.86 -1.40
C ILE A 3 68.01 37.15 -1.31
N TYR A 4 67.52 38.20 -1.98
CA TYR A 4 66.10 38.52 -2.02
C TYR A 4 65.26 37.45 -2.74
N THR A 5 65.86 36.73 -3.69
CA THR A 5 65.20 35.60 -4.37
C THR A 5 64.92 34.42 -3.43
N TYR A 6 65.77 34.18 -2.42
CA TYR A 6 65.52 33.11 -1.44
C TYR A 6 64.48 33.51 -0.39
N ILE A 7 64.37 34.81 -0.05
CA ILE A 7 63.36 35.28 0.92
C ILE A 7 61.93 35.21 0.35
N ILE A 8 61.77 35.40 -0.96
CA ILE A 8 60.47 35.29 -1.64
C ILE A 8 60.01 33.83 -1.77
N ILE A 9 60.96 32.89 -1.92
CA ILE A 9 60.64 31.45 -2.03
C ILE A 9 60.26 30.86 -0.67
N LEU A 10 60.79 31.38 0.44
CA LEU A 10 60.47 30.90 1.79
C LEU A 10 59.11 31.42 2.31
N LEU A 11 58.57 32.51 1.75
CA LEU A 11 57.27 33.08 2.10
C LEU A 11 56.10 32.55 1.25
N PHE A 12 56.38 31.79 0.18
CA PHE A 12 55.36 31.28 -0.73
C PHE A 12 54.57 30.03 -0.27
N PRO A 13 55.06 29.12 0.61
CA PRO A 13 54.25 27.95 0.98
C PRO A 13 53.16 28.27 2.01
N PHE A 14 53.17 29.48 2.61
CA PHE A 14 52.16 29.87 3.60
C PHE A 14 50.81 30.27 2.96
N ALA A 15 50.80 30.63 1.68
CA ALA A 15 49.60 31.06 0.96
C ALA A 15 48.78 29.91 0.36
N LEU A 16 49.28 28.67 0.41
CA LEU A 16 48.59 27.48 -0.13
C LEU A 16 48.03 26.54 0.96
N ALA A 17 48.10 26.94 2.23
CA ALA A 17 47.33 26.31 3.30
C ALA A 17 45.85 26.73 3.18
N GLN A 18 45.18 26.25 2.13
CA GLN A 18 43.72 26.21 2.11
C GLN A 18 43.31 25.23 3.22
N ALA A 19 42.82 25.78 4.32
CA ALA A 19 42.16 25.02 5.37
C ALA A 19 41.13 24.10 4.72
N GLN A 20 41.20 22.81 5.02
CA GLN A 20 40.12 21.89 4.69
C GLN A 20 38.86 22.45 5.35
N ILE A 21 37.89 22.87 4.55
CA ILE A 21 36.55 23.11 5.06
C ILE A 21 36.09 21.72 5.48
N THR A 22 36.14 21.42 6.78
CA THR A 22 35.33 20.35 7.33
C THR A 22 33.89 20.79 7.06
N THR A 23 33.31 20.31 5.97
CA THR A 23 31.86 20.15 5.93
C THR A 23 31.59 19.18 7.07
N SER A 24 31.31 19.73 8.25
CA SER A 24 30.57 19.01 9.25
C SER A 24 29.30 18.62 8.53
N ASP A 25 29.22 17.37 8.06
CA ASP A 25 27.95 16.78 7.73
C ASP A 25 27.12 17.02 8.97
N THR A 26 26.23 18.00 8.87
CA THR A 26 25.28 18.31 9.92
C THR A 26 24.22 17.23 9.79
N THR A 27 24.60 15.99 10.08
CA THR A 27 23.70 15.13 10.82
C THR A 27 23.67 15.74 12.21
N ALA A 28 22.89 16.82 12.36
CA ALA A 28 22.44 17.25 13.67
C ALA A 28 21.67 16.06 14.23
N THR A 29 22.37 15.19 14.96
CA THR A 29 21.75 14.21 15.82
C THR A 29 21.09 15.03 16.91
N THR A 30 19.84 15.46 16.68
CA THR A 30 18.98 15.99 17.73
C THR A 30 19.02 14.95 18.84
N THR A 31 19.79 15.23 19.89
CA THR A 31 19.91 14.32 21.02
C THR A 31 18.57 14.40 21.71
N GLU A 32 17.71 13.43 21.45
CA GLU A 32 16.46 13.29 22.18
C GLU A 32 16.80 12.90 23.62
N TYR A 33 16.05 13.39 24.59
CA TYR A 33 16.28 13.08 26.00
C TYR A 33 15.02 12.45 26.58
N TYR A 34 15.21 11.47 27.46
CA TYR A 34 14.13 11.00 28.33
C TYR A 34 14.26 11.71 29.68
N ILE A 35 13.14 12.20 30.20
CA ILE A 35 13.06 12.75 31.55
C ILE A 35 12.40 11.69 32.42
N ILE A 36 13.17 11.11 33.36
CA ILE A 36 12.68 10.12 34.31
C ILE A 36 12.94 10.68 35.71
N GLU A 37 11.88 10.86 36.50
CA GLU A 37 11.95 11.36 37.89
C GLU A 37 12.76 12.65 38.09
N GLY A 38 12.83 13.50 37.06
CA GLY A 38 13.54 14.78 37.10
C GLY A 38 15.02 14.70 36.68
N ASP A 39 15.54 13.51 36.36
CA ASP A 39 16.83 13.34 35.72
C ASP A 39 16.69 13.25 34.19
N THR A 40 17.67 13.82 33.47
CA THR A 40 17.65 13.93 31.99
C THR A 40 18.69 12.98 31.41
N ILE A 41 18.24 11.87 30.83
CA ILE A 41 19.13 10.86 30.24
C ILE A 41 19.19 11.08 28.72
N PRO A 42 20.39 11.29 28.13
CA PRO A 42 20.54 11.41 26.68
C PRO A 42 20.21 10.08 26.00
N ARG A 43 19.32 10.12 24.99
CA ARG A 43 19.02 8.97 24.14
C ARG A 43 20.20 8.70 23.22
N SER A 44 21.05 7.75 23.61
CA SER A 44 22.26 7.37 22.87
C SER A 44 22.01 6.42 21.69
N SER A 45 20.76 5.97 21.49
CA SER A 45 20.39 5.02 20.43
C SER A 45 19.30 5.59 19.54
N ILE A 46 19.42 5.33 18.24
CA ILE A 46 18.38 5.61 17.26
C ILE A 46 17.46 4.39 17.22
N ASP A 47 16.18 4.57 17.54
CA ASP A 47 15.20 3.50 17.38
C ASP A 47 14.99 3.24 15.90
N LEU A 48 15.28 2.01 15.48
CA LEU A 48 15.00 1.57 14.12
C LEU A 48 13.52 1.20 14.02
N ASN A 49 12.92 1.51 12.87
CA ASN A 49 11.59 1.03 12.56
C ASN A 49 11.56 -0.51 12.62
N GLU A 50 10.53 -1.06 13.24
CA GLU A 50 10.31 -2.50 13.24
C GLU A 50 10.14 -3.00 11.81
N VAL A 51 10.88 -4.06 11.46
CA VAL A 51 10.83 -4.67 10.12
C VAL A 51 10.42 -6.13 10.25
N ILE A 52 9.38 -6.51 9.51
CA ILE A 52 8.95 -7.91 9.43
C ILE A 52 9.94 -8.70 8.58
N VAL A 53 10.53 -9.75 9.15
CA VAL A 53 11.40 -10.67 8.42
C VAL A 53 10.61 -11.85 7.89
N PHE A 54 10.29 -11.82 6.59
CA PHE A 54 9.56 -12.93 5.97
C PHE A 54 10.46 -14.13 5.72
N LYS A 55 9.95 -15.33 6.05
CA LYS A 55 10.62 -16.60 5.70
C LYS A 55 10.72 -16.77 4.18
N ARG A 56 11.72 -17.53 3.73
CA ARG A 56 11.86 -17.95 2.33
C ARG A 56 10.65 -18.78 1.92
N LEU A 57 10.12 -18.51 0.72
CA LEU A 57 9.00 -19.26 0.16
C LEU A 57 9.45 -20.67 -0.23
N LYS A 58 8.74 -21.70 0.26
CA LYS A 58 8.91 -23.10 -0.12
C LYS A 58 7.65 -23.58 -0.82
N PHE A 59 7.81 -24.28 -1.93
CA PHE A 59 6.71 -24.84 -2.73
C PHE A 59 6.88 -26.35 -2.80
N LYS A 60 5.79 -27.11 -2.72
CA LYS A 60 5.78 -28.58 -2.83
C LYS A 60 6.19 -29.03 -4.23
N ASN A 61 5.77 -28.29 -5.26
CA ASN A 61 6.05 -28.62 -6.65
C ASN A 61 6.12 -27.38 -7.57
N ASN A 62 6.54 -27.59 -8.83
CA ASN A 62 6.64 -26.53 -9.83
C ASN A 62 5.29 -25.88 -10.18
N THR A 63 4.19 -26.63 -10.09
CA THR A 63 2.83 -26.12 -10.37
C THR A 63 2.40 -25.08 -9.34
N GLU A 64 2.65 -25.36 -8.05
CA GLU A 64 2.39 -24.43 -6.95
C GLU A 64 3.25 -23.18 -7.07
N ARG A 65 4.54 -23.34 -7.38
CA ARG A 65 5.44 -22.22 -7.66
C ARG A 65 4.92 -21.35 -8.80
N ARG A 66 4.48 -21.97 -9.90
CA ARG A 66 3.91 -21.24 -11.06
C ARG A 66 2.63 -20.49 -10.67
N ARG A 67 1.74 -21.13 -9.91
CA ARG A 67 0.49 -20.51 -9.42
C ARG A 67 0.79 -19.26 -8.58
N TYR A 68 1.71 -19.39 -7.63
CA TYR A 68 2.14 -18.28 -6.78
C TYR A 68 2.74 -17.12 -7.60
N LEU A 69 3.62 -17.41 -8.57
CA LEU A 69 4.21 -16.36 -9.42
C LEU A 69 3.17 -15.64 -10.28
N ILE A 70 2.16 -16.36 -10.78
CA ILE A 70 1.03 -15.78 -11.51
C ILE A 70 0.22 -14.87 -10.58
N LEU A 71 -0.11 -15.33 -9.37
CA LEU A 71 -0.82 -14.53 -8.37
C LEU A 71 -0.03 -13.26 -8.03
N ARG A 72 1.26 -13.40 -7.73
CA ARG A 72 2.17 -12.28 -7.44
C ARG A 72 2.16 -11.20 -8.51
N ARG A 73 2.27 -11.60 -9.78
CA ARG A 73 2.22 -10.67 -10.92
C ARG A 73 0.86 -9.96 -10.99
N LYS A 74 -0.24 -10.70 -10.82
CA LYS A 74 -1.61 -10.13 -10.86
C LYS A 74 -1.83 -9.17 -9.69
N THR A 75 -1.52 -9.56 -8.46
CA THR A 75 -1.64 -8.72 -7.26
C THR A 75 -0.88 -7.41 -7.41
N ARG A 76 0.39 -7.46 -7.83
CA ARG A 76 1.19 -6.24 -8.05
C ARG A 76 0.63 -5.33 -9.14
N LYS A 77 0.14 -5.91 -10.23
CA LYS A 77 -0.52 -5.16 -11.30
C LYS A 77 -1.81 -4.50 -10.81
N VAL A 78 -2.63 -5.22 -10.04
CA VAL A 78 -3.98 -4.80 -9.66
C VAL A 78 -3.99 -3.83 -8.48
N PHE A 79 -3.05 -3.95 -7.54
CA PHE A 79 -3.05 -3.17 -6.29
C PHE A 79 -3.12 -1.65 -6.47
N PRO A 80 -2.36 -1.00 -7.38
CA PRO A 80 -2.48 0.44 -7.59
C PRO A 80 -3.88 0.88 -8.04
N TYR A 81 -4.55 0.07 -8.86
CA TYR A 81 -5.93 0.31 -9.28
C TYR A 81 -6.91 0.14 -8.12
N ALA A 82 -6.70 -0.87 -7.26
CA ALA A 82 -7.52 -1.10 -6.08
C ALA A 82 -7.46 0.10 -5.13
N LYS A 83 -6.24 0.57 -4.83
CA LYS A 83 -6.01 1.75 -3.99
C LYS A 83 -6.76 2.97 -4.52
N LEU A 84 -6.57 3.31 -5.79
CA LEU A 84 -7.24 4.46 -6.40
C LEU A 84 -8.76 4.34 -6.37
N ALA A 85 -9.29 3.14 -6.63
CA ALA A 85 -10.72 2.88 -6.60
C ALA A 85 -11.30 2.98 -5.19
N ALA A 86 -10.64 2.39 -4.19
CA ALA A 86 -11.04 2.45 -2.79
C ALA A 86 -11.09 3.91 -2.31
N ASP A 87 -10.01 4.68 -2.51
CA ASP A 87 -9.92 6.08 -2.09
C ASP A 87 -11.05 6.92 -2.72
N ARG A 88 -11.31 6.73 -4.02
CA ARG A 88 -12.38 7.44 -4.73
C ARG A 88 -13.76 7.03 -4.26
N LEU A 89 -14.02 5.74 -4.08
CA LEU A 89 -15.31 5.24 -3.61
C LEU A 89 -15.63 5.73 -2.20
N VAL A 90 -14.64 5.73 -1.31
CA VAL A 90 -14.76 6.26 0.05
C VAL A 90 -15.07 7.76 0.01
N ALA A 91 -14.26 8.55 -0.69
CA ALA A 91 -14.46 10.00 -0.77
C ALA A 91 -15.82 10.40 -1.38
N LEU A 92 -16.26 9.70 -2.43
CA LEU A 92 -17.58 9.90 -3.03
C LEU A 92 -18.71 9.54 -2.03
N ASN A 93 -18.55 8.47 -1.28
CA ASN A 93 -19.54 8.04 -0.30
C ASN A 93 -19.64 8.98 0.90
N GLU A 94 -18.50 9.41 1.46
CA GLU A 94 -18.44 10.40 2.54
C GLU A 94 -19.12 11.71 2.11
N ARG A 95 -18.84 12.17 0.89
CA ARG A 95 -19.49 13.38 0.35
C ARG A 95 -20.98 13.20 0.13
N LEU A 96 -21.43 12.03 -0.29
CA LEU A 96 -22.85 11.74 -0.43
C LEU A 96 -23.58 11.81 0.91
N ASP A 97 -22.94 11.29 1.96
CA ASP A 97 -23.51 11.24 3.31
C ASP A 97 -23.51 12.61 3.99
N SER A 98 -22.59 13.50 3.63
CA SER A 98 -22.61 14.91 4.07
C SER A 98 -23.71 15.75 3.41
N ILE A 99 -24.51 15.22 2.46
CA ILE A 99 -25.55 15.98 1.74
C ILE A 99 -26.93 15.72 2.35
N GLU A 100 -27.51 16.75 2.97
CA GLU A 100 -28.83 16.68 3.61
C GLU A 100 -30.00 16.76 2.61
N GLY A 101 -29.85 17.58 1.56
CA GLY A 101 -30.94 17.87 0.63
C GLY A 101 -31.24 16.73 -0.36
N LYS A 102 -32.48 16.23 -0.39
CA LYS A 102 -32.91 15.14 -1.30
C LYS A 102 -32.57 15.40 -2.79
N ARG A 103 -32.77 16.63 -3.27
CA ARG A 103 -32.46 17.02 -4.67
C ARG A 103 -30.95 17.01 -4.93
N ALA A 104 -30.16 17.55 -4.00
CA ALA A 104 -28.70 17.57 -4.09
C ALA A 104 -28.13 16.15 -4.03
N ARG A 105 -28.64 15.31 -3.11
CA ARG A 105 -28.26 13.90 -2.99
C ARG A 105 -28.53 13.16 -4.30
N LYS A 106 -29.72 13.33 -4.89
CA LYS A 106 -30.06 12.75 -6.21
C LYS A 106 -29.12 13.22 -7.33
N LYS A 107 -28.73 14.50 -7.36
CA LYS A 107 -27.77 15.03 -8.35
C LYS A 107 -26.39 14.39 -8.15
N TYR A 108 -25.94 14.27 -6.91
CA TYR A 108 -24.63 13.72 -6.58
C TYR A 108 -24.56 12.21 -6.84
N THR A 109 -25.61 11.45 -6.51
CA THR A 109 -25.73 10.03 -6.88
C THR A 109 -25.53 9.80 -8.38
N LYS A 110 -26.03 10.68 -9.26
CA LYS A 110 -25.78 10.57 -10.71
C LYS A 110 -24.30 10.73 -11.07
N ILE A 111 -23.56 11.57 -10.34
CA ILE A 111 -22.12 11.74 -10.55
C ILE A 111 -21.39 10.44 -10.19
N ILE A 112 -21.76 9.83 -9.06
CA ILE A 112 -21.19 8.54 -8.64
C ILE A 112 -21.51 7.45 -9.66
N HIS A 113 -22.76 7.38 -10.14
CA HIS A 113 -23.12 6.44 -11.21
C HIS A 113 -22.27 6.63 -12.46
N LYS A 114 -22.04 7.88 -12.90
CA LYS A 114 -21.20 8.17 -14.06
C LYS A 114 -19.75 7.72 -13.84
N TYR A 115 -19.20 7.93 -12.65
CA TYR A 115 -17.86 7.44 -12.30
C TYR A 115 -17.79 5.91 -12.37
N LEU A 116 -18.78 5.24 -11.79
CA LEU A 116 -18.80 3.79 -11.75
C LEU A 116 -19.02 3.14 -13.14
N GLU A 117 -19.93 3.66 -13.95
CA GLU A 117 -20.21 3.18 -15.31
C GLU A 117 -19.11 3.56 -16.31
N GLY A 118 -18.50 4.72 -16.12
CA GLY A 118 -17.40 5.20 -16.95
C GLY A 118 -16.08 4.63 -16.48
N GLU A 119 -15.43 5.33 -15.56
CA GLU A 119 -14.04 5.09 -15.16
C GLU A 119 -13.86 3.72 -14.50
N PHE A 120 -14.66 3.38 -13.50
CA PHE A 120 -14.49 2.12 -12.76
C PHE A 120 -14.77 0.89 -13.65
N SER A 121 -15.85 0.93 -14.46
CA SER A 121 -16.13 -0.12 -15.44
C SER A 121 -14.99 -0.27 -16.45
N THR A 122 -14.43 0.84 -16.91
CA THR A 122 -13.33 0.84 -17.88
C THR A 122 -12.07 0.21 -17.30
N GLU A 123 -11.72 0.53 -16.05
CA GLU A 123 -10.60 -0.15 -15.37
C GLU A 123 -10.88 -1.64 -15.17
N LEU A 124 -12.09 -2.02 -14.76
CA LEU A 124 -12.49 -3.43 -14.65
C LEU A 124 -12.38 -4.19 -15.98
N LYS A 125 -12.75 -3.58 -17.11
CA LYS A 125 -12.66 -4.19 -18.44
C LYS A 125 -11.22 -4.43 -18.91
N LYS A 126 -10.25 -3.67 -18.40
CA LYS A 126 -8.81 -3.90 -18.68
C LYS A 126 -8.24 -5.10 -17.93
N LEU A 127 -8.98 -5.61 -16.94
CA LEU A 127 -8.57 -6.72 -16.09
C LEU A 127 -9.17 -8.04 -16.58
N THR A 128 -8.39 -9.10 -16.49
CA THR A 128 -8.92 -10.46 -16.62
C THR A 128 -9.86 -10.78 -15.46
N ARG A 129 -10.74 -11.78 -15.64
CA ARG A 129 -11.72 -12.16 -14.61
C ARG A 129 -11.11 -12.40 -13.22
N THR A 130 -9.95 -13.05 -13.14
CA THR A 130 -9.23 -13.26 -11.87
C THR A 130 -8.57 -12.00 -11.33
N GLU A 131 -8.09 -11.10 -12.20
CA GLU A 131 -7.53 -9.82 -11.76
C GLU A 131 -8.62 -8.91 -11.21
N GLY A 132 -9.82 -8.92 -11.82
CA GLY A 132 -10.99 -8.23 -11.28
C GLY A 132 -11.43 -8.80 -9.93
N GLN A 133 -11.33 -10.11 -9.70
CA GLN A 133 -11.59 -10.70 -8.38
C GLN A 133 -10.61 -10.20 -7.33
N ILE A 134 -9.32 -10.17 -7.66
CA ILE A 134 -8.28 -9.60 -6.80
C ILE A 134 -8.60 -8.12 -6.52
N LEU A 135 -9.01 -7.35 -7.54
CA LEU A 135 -9.35 -5.93 -7.38
C LEU A 135 -10.44 -5.73 -6.32
N ILE A 136 -11.55 -6.46 -6.42
CA ILE A 136 -12.67 -6.32 -5.47
C ILE A 136 -12.24 -6.68 -4.06
N LYS A 137 -11.51 -7.78 -3.91
CA LYS A 137 -10.99 -8.22 -2.61
C LYS A 137 -10.03 -7.17 -2.01
N LEU A 138 -9.15 -6.59 -2.81
CA LEU A 138 -8.24 -5.54 -2.36
C LEU A 138 -8.98 -4.26 -1.94
N ILE A 139 -10.08 -3.90 -2.61
CA ILE A 139 -10.95 -2.80 -2.16
C ILE A 139 -11.50 -3.11 -0.76
N HIS A 140 -12.08 -4.30 -0.56
CA HIS A 140 -12.55 -4.71 0.78
C HIS A 140 -11.44 -4.68 1.83
N ARG A 141 -10.23 -5.16 1.48
CA ARG A 141 -9.04 -5.12 2.35
C ARG A 141 -8.62 -3.69 2.74
N GLN A 142 -8.92 -2.69 1.91
CA GLN A 142 -8.58 -1.29 2.15
C GLN A 142 -9.69 -0.51 2.86
N THR A 143 -10.96 -0.79 2.57
CA THR A 143 -12.11 -0.01 3.05
C THR A 143 -12.86 -0.68 4.19
N GLY A 144 -12.70 -1.99 4.39
CA GLY A 144 -13.52 -2.79 5.31
C GLY A 144 -14.95 -3.04 4.84
N GLU A 145 -15.43 -2.30 3.83
CA GLU A 145 -16.72 -2.50 3.18
C GLU A 145 -16.55 -3.21 1.84
N THR A 146 -17.46 -4.14 1.50
CA THR A 146 -17.40 -4.80 0.19
C THR A 146 -17.65 -3.78 -0.93
N ALA A 147 -17.12 -4.03 -2.13
CA ALA A 147 -17.42 -3.18 -3.29
C ALA A 147 -18.93 -3.12 -3.55
N PHE A 148 -19.65 -4.21 -3.28
CA PHE A 148 -21.10 -4.22 -3.32
C PHE A 148 -21.72 -3.23 -2.34
N ASP A 149 -21.28 -3.20 -1.07
CA ASP A 149 -21.87 -2.32 -0.05
C ASP A 149 -21.54 -0.84 -0.29
N LEU A 150 -20.30 -0.54 -0.68
CA LEU A 150 -19.86 0.80 -1.10
C LEU A 150 -20.74 1.36 -2.23
N ILE A 151 -21.26 0.49 -3.11
CA ILE A 151 -22.09 0.89 -4.26
C ILE A 151 -23.58 0.82 -3.93
N LYS A 152 -24.03 -0.14 -3.10
CA LYS A 152 -25.43 -0.37 -2.73
C LYS A 152 -26.05 0.84 -2.03
N ARG A 153 -25.24 1.61 -1.30
CA ARG A 153 -25.63 2.85 -0.58
C ARG A 153 -26.25 3.93 -1.48
N LEU A 154 -26.10 3.83 -2.80
CA LEU A 154 -26.53 4.84 -3.77
C LEU A 154 -28.04 4.89 -4.08
N ARG A 155 -28.86 4.03 -3.46
CA ARG A 155 -30.35 3.96 -3.53
C ARG A 155 -30.97 4.12 -4.95
N SER A 156 -31.54 3.00 -5.43
CA SER A 156 -32.49 2.90 -6.56
C SER A 156 -32.01 3.51 -7.88
N GLY A 157 -31.19 2.78 -8.63
CA GLY A 157 -30.89 3.14 -10.03
C GLY A 157 -29.70 2.39 -10.63
N TRP A 158 -28.77 1.93 -9.78
CA TRP A 158 -27.63 1.10 -10.19
C TRP A 158 -28.04 -0.24 -10.83
N ARG A 159 -29.27 -0.67 -10.55
CA ARG A 159 -29.82 -1.96 -10.94
C ARG A 159 -30.12 -2.14 -12.42
N ALA A 160 -30.18 -1.09 -13.23
CA ALA A 160 -30.66 -1.23 -14.61
C ALA A 160 -29.54 -1.42 -15.64
N PHE A 161 -28.36 -0.81 -15.43
CA PHE A 161 -27.32 -0.79 -16.48
C PHE A 161 -26.32 -1.94 -16.36
N TRP A 162 -25.79 -2.22 -15.17
CA TRP A 162 -24.86 -3.33 -14.96
C TRP A 162 -25.52 -4.71 -15.01
N TYR A 163 -26.85 -4.78 -14.81
CA TYR A 163 -27.55 -6.05 -14.71
C TYR A 163 -27.86 -6.73 -16.06
N ASN A 164 -27.80 -5.99 -17.16
CA ASN A 164 -28.33 -6.48 -18.43
C ASN A 164 -27.33 -7.27 -19.29
N THR A 165 -26.06 -7.35 -18.91
CA THR A 165 -25.06 -8.02 -19.78
C THR A 165 -24.03 -8.90 -19.07
N THR A 166 -23.83 -8.81 -17.75
CA THR A 166 -22.83 -9.66 -17.04
C THR A 166 -23.08 -9.87 -15.53
N ALA A 167 -24.31 -9.58 -15.07
CA ALA A 167 -24.63 -9.33 -13.66
C ALA A 167 -24.36 -10.48 -12.70
N SER A 168 -24.81 -11.71 -12.98
CA SER A 168 -24.79 -12.78 -11.96
C SER A 168 -23.35 -13.13 -11.53
N ALA A 169 -22.44 -13.20 -12.51
CA ALA A 169 -21.05 -13.55 -12.29
C ALA A 169 -20.21 -12.40 -11.71
N PHE A 170 -20.66 -11.14 -11.88
CA PHE A 170 -20.04 -9.95 -11.31
C PHE A 170 -20.62 -9.57 -9.95
N ASP A 171 -21.93 -9.71 -9.71
CA ASP A 171 -22.58 -9.48 -8.40
C ASP A 171 -21.98 -10.39 -7.34
N LEU A 172 -21.79 -11.69 -7.67
CA LEU A 172 -21.10 -12.61 -6.76
C LEU A 172 -19.65 -12.15 -6.51
N SER A 173 -19.00 -11.56 -7.51
CA SER A 173 -17.64 -11.05 -7.36
C SER A 173 -17.55 -9.78 -6.52
N LEU A 174 -18.52 -8.87 -6.64
CA LEU A 174 -18.60 -7.59 -5.91
C LEU A 174 -18.86 -7.79 -4.41
N LYS A 175 -19.53 -8.88 -4.06
CA LYS A 175 -19.79 -9.30 -2.69
C LYS A 175 -18.67 -10.13 -2.07
N ARG A 176 -17.60 -10.45 -2.82
CA ARG A 176 -16.48 -11.20 -2.24
C ARG A 176 -15.75 -10.33 -1.24
N GLU A 177 -15.50 -10.94 -0.10
CA GLU A 177 -14.68 -10.38 0.96
C GLU A 177 -13.24 -10.84 0.79
N PHE A 178 -12.34 -10.15 1.47
CA PHE A 178 -10.95 -10.54 1.65
C PHE A 178 -10.82 -11.18 3.02
N ASN A 179 -10.56 -12.48 3.05
CA ASN A 179 -10.49 -13.25 4.30
C ASN A 179 -9.26 -14.15 4.29
N PRO A 180 -8.09 -13.63 4.71
CA PRO A 180 -6.85 -14.40 4.73
C PRO A 180 -6.86 -15.52 5.78
N GLU A 181 -7.80 -15.51 6.72
CA GLU A 181 -7.93 -16.57 7.72
C GLU A 181 -8.56 -17.82 7.13
N GLN A 182 -9.59 -17.67 6.31
CA GLN A 182 -10.36 -18.78 5.75
C GLN A 182 -9.90 -19.14 4.34
N GLU A 183 -9.39 -18.19 3.56
CA GLU A 183 -8.99 -18.39 2.17
C GLU A 183 -7.47 -18.30 1.98
N GLN A 184 -6.85 -19.39 1.54
CA GLN A 184 -5.40 -19.44 1.31
C GLN A 184 -4.95 -18.43 0.24
N GLU A 185 -5.76 -18.21 -0.79
CA GLU A 185 -5.42 -17.24 -1.85
C GLU A 185 -5.30 -15.82 -1.27
N ASP A 186 -6.17 -15.44 -0.34
CA ASP A 186 -6.15 -14.12 0.31
C ASP A 186 -4.95 -13.97 1.23
N TYR A 187 -4.62 -15.01 1.99
CA TYR A 187 -3.37 -15.06 2.73
C TYR A 187 -2.15 -14.87 1.83
N LEU A 188 -2.10 -15.55 0.67
CA LEU A 188 -1.00 -15.41 -0.27
C LEU A 188 -0.97 -14.01 -0.91
N ILE A 189 -2.14 -13.41 -1.19
CA ILE A 189 -2.23 -12.02 -1.65
C ILE A 189 -1.63 -11.09 -0.61
N GLU A 190 -1.98 -11.25 0.67
CA GLU A 190 -1.41 -10.42 1.75
C GLU A 190 0.11 -10.62 1.88
N ASP A 191 0.61 -11.87 1.86
CA ASP A 191 2.07 -12.15 1.86
C ASP A 191 2.77 -11.46 0.68
N ILE A 192 2.15 -11.47 -0.50
CA ILE A 192 2.68 -10.77 -1.68
C ILE A 192 2.70 -9.26 -1.46
N LEU A 193 1.64 -8.67 -0.91
CA LEU A 193 1.56 -7.24 -0.64
C LEU A 193 2.64 -6.82 0.36
N GLN A 194 2.70 -7.48 1.51
CA GLN A 194 3.64 -7.18 2.58
C GLN A 194 5.10 -7.25 2.10
N ARG A 195 5.45 -8.30 1.33
CA ARG A 195 6.78 -8.39 0.70
C ARG A 195 7.01 -7.31 -0.35
N SER A 196 5.98 -6.91 -1.08
CA SER A 196 6.09 -5.88 -2.12
C SER A 196 6.22 -4.47 -1.53
N PHE A 197 5.58 -4.21 -0.38
CA PHE A 197 5.77 -2.99 0.42
C PHE A 197 7.19 -2.92 0.98
N GLN A 198 7.66 -4.01 1.61
CA GLN A 198 9.02 -4.07 2.16
C GLN A 198 10.11 -3.88 1.09
N SER A 199 9.88 -4.37 -0.13
CA SER A 199 10.81 -4.20 -1.24
C SER A 199 10.65 -2.89 -2.03
N GLY A 200 9.75 -2.00 -1.62
CA GLY A 200 9.49 -0.72 -2.30
C GLY A 200 8.89 -0.86 -3.70
N ILE A 201 8.35 -2.03 -4.04
CA ILE A 201 7.70 -2.26 -5.35
C ILE A 201 6.30 -1.64 -5.38
N LEU A 202 5.62 -1.65 -4.23
CA LEU A 202 4.30 -1.05 -4.04
C LEU A 202 4.36 -0.05 -2.89
N GLU A 203 3.57 1.01 -3.00
CA GLU A 203 3.36 1.97 -1.92
C GLU A 203 2.65 1.29 -0.73
N PRO A 204 3.23 1.33 0.49
CA PRO A 204 2.60 0.76 1.67
C PRO A 204 1.22 1.35 1.92
N GLN A 205 0.28 0.48 2.31
CA GLN A 205 -1.05 0.91 2.74
C GLN A 205 -1.58 -0.04 3.82
N PRO A 206 -2.01 0.49 4.99
CA PRO A 206 -2.58 -0.34 6.04
C PRO A 206 -3.87 -1.00 5.55
N THR A 207 -4.19 -2.16 6.12
CA THR A 207 -5.49 -2.78 5.92
C THR A 207 -6.50 -2.17 6.88
N ALA A 208 -7.76 -2.06 6.46
CA ALA A 208 -8.86 -1.70 7.37
C ALA A 208 -9.42 -2.91 8.14
N LEU A 209 -9.00 -4.13 7.79
CA LEU A 209 -9.46 -5.36 8.42
C LEU A 209 -8.58 -5.71 9.62
N ASP A 210 -9.20 -6.29 10.64
CA ASP A 210 -8.51 -6.74 11.85
C ASP A 210 -8.15 -8.22 11.73
N PHE A 211 -6.96 -8.52 11.21
CA PHE A 211 -6.41 -9.87 11.20
C PHE A 211 -4.90 -9.85 11.49
N GLN A 212 -4.42 -10.86 12.22
CA GLN A 212 -3.00 -10.95 12.57
C GLN A 212 -2.22 -11.78 11.54
N PHE A 213 -1.65 -11.11 10.54
CA PHE A 213 -0.93 -11.77 9.44
C PHE A 213 0.16 -12.77 9.90
N LEU A 214 0.88 -12.44 10.99
CA LEU A 214 1.96 -13.29 11.50
C LEU A 214 1.45 -14.64 12.02
N GLU A 215 0.31 -14.65 12.69
CA GLU A 215 -0.32 -15.87 13.23
C GLU A 215 -0.83 -16.77 12.11
N LEU A 216 -1.43 -16.18 11.07
CA LEU A 216 -1.89 -16.91 9.88
C LEU A 216 -0.77 -17.64 9.16
N SER A 217 0.45 -17.14 9.29
CA SER A 217 1.63 -17.78 8.70
C SER A 217 1.94 -19.16 9.30
N ASN A 218 1.44 -19.46 10.50
CA ASN A 218 1.57 -20.79 11.11
C ASN A 218 0.49 -21.74 10.57
N LYS A 219 -0.76 -21.28 10.51
CA LYS A 219 -1.91 -22.03 9.98
C LYS A 219 -1.66 -22.57 8.58
N TRP A 220 -1.27 -21.70 7.64
CA TRP A 220 -1.09 -22.11 6.24
C TRP A 220 0.24 -22.87 5.97
N LYS A 221 1.09 -23.02 6.99
CA LYS A 221 2.33 -23.82 6.93
C LYS A 221 2.15 -25.22 7.50
N SER A 222 1.33 -25.42 8.55
CA SER A 222 1.14 -26.73 9.18
C SER A 222 0.57 -27.76 8.21
N ASP A 223 -0.32 -27.34 7.30
CA ASP A 223 -0.95 -28.21 6.28
C ASP A 223 0.03 -28.72 5.20
N LYS A 224 1.32 -28.45 5.35
CA LYS A 224 2.37 -28.83 4.39
C LYS A 224 3.43 -29.77 4.96
N VAL A 225 3.30 -30.20 6.22
CA VAL A 225 4.22 -31.15 6.86
C VAL A 225 3.49 -32.44 7.18
N GLU A 226 3.07 -33.15 6.14
CA GLU A 226 2.88 -34.60 6.08
C GLU A 226 3.35 -35.09 4.71
#